data_AF-A0A0N0JED6-F1
#
_entry.id   AF-A0A0N0JED6-F1
#
_cell.length_a   1.000
_cell.length_b   1.000
_cell.length_c   1.000
_cell.angle_alpha   90.00
_cell.angle_beta   90.00
_cell.angle_gamma   90.00
#
_symmetry.space_group_name_H-M   'P 1'
#
loop_
_entity.id
_entity.type
_entity.pdbx_description
1 polymer ?
#
loop_
_entity_poly.entity_id
_entity_poly.type
_entity_poly.pdbx_seq_one_letter_code
_entity_poly.pdbx_strand_id
1 'polypeptide(L)'
;MPLLSTLARLCAVLAGVLLTVITLMTCASLIGRNTTGWTLVGDFELSGAAAGAAIALFMPWCQVRRGHILVDFFTARASAATQALLDRCGVLLLALVMALLAWRTTLGGLNAWNTQSTTMMMGLPEWIVYAGMVPPLALTALIALLQALRGFDEEGAVA
;
A
#
# COMPACT_ATOMS: atom_id res chain seq x y z
N MET A 1 -6.20 -9.77 -17.17
CA MET A 1 -6.35 -8.35 -16.80
C MET A 1 -5.03 -7.59 -16.98
N PRO A 2 -4.53 -7.43 -18.23
CA PRO A 2 -3.13 -7.03 -18.46
C PRO A 2 -2.82 -5.58 -18.08
N LEU A 3 -3.78 -4.66 -18.22
CA LEU A 3 -3.57 -3.25 -17.88
C LEU A 3 -3.41 -3.04 -16.37
N LEU A 4 -4.29 -3.62 -15.56
CA LEU A 4 -4.24 -3.51 -14.10
C LEU A 4 -2.97 -4.15 -13.52
N SER A 5 -2.53 -5.28 -14.08
CA SER A 5 -1.27 -5.92 -13.66
C SER A 5 -0.05 -5.05 -13.98
N THR A 6 -0.04 -4.38 -15.14
CA THR A 6 1.07 -3.48 -15.50
C THR A 6 1.12 -2.26 -14.59
N LEU A 7 -0.04 -1.66 -14.28
CA LEU A 7 -0.14 -0.56 -13.31
C LEU A 7 0.32 -1.00 -11.91
N ALA A 8 -0.13 -2.17 -11.44
CA ALA A 8 0.30 -2.72 -10.16
C ALA A 8 1.81 -2.97 -10.12
N ARG A 9 2.40 -3.47 -11.22
CA ARG A 9 3.86 -3.68 -11.32
C ARG A 9 4.61 -2.36 -11.27
N LEU A 10 4.11 -1.32 -11.95
CA LEU A 10 4.69 0.02 -11.89
C LEU A 10 4.67 0.56 -10.45
N CYS A 11 3.54 0.45 -9.75
CA CYS A 11 3.43 0.85 -8.35
C CYS A 11 4.44 0.11 -7.46
N ALA A 12 4.63 -1.21 -7.66
CA ALA A 12 5.61 -1.99 -6.91
C ALA A 12 7.06 -1.55 -7.18
N VAL A 13 7.41 -1.23 -8.43
CA VAL A 13 8.75 -0.70 -8.77
C VAL A 13 8.97 0.66 -8.12
N LEU A 14 7.97 1.56 -8.19
CA LEU A 14 8.03 2.87 -7.52
C LEU A 14 8.20 2.73 -6.01
N ALA A 15 7.46 1.80 -5.38
CA ALA A 15 7.59 1.51 -3.95
C ALA A 15 8.99 0.99 -3.58
N GLY A 16 9.56 0.10 -4.39
CA GLY A 16 10.90 -0.44 -4.17
C GLY A 16 11.99 0.62 -4.30
N VAL A 17 11.89 1.50 -5.30
CA VAL A 17 12.79 2.67 -5.44
C VAL A 17 12.65 3.59 -4.24
N LEU A 18 11.42 3.92 -3.85
CA LEU A 18 11.13 4.79 -2.71
C LEU A 18 11.73 4.24 -1.40
N LEU A 19 11.53 2.95 -1.10
CA LEU A 19 12.14 2.31 0.08
C LEU A 19 13.66 2.36 0.03
N THR A 20 14.25 2.07 -1.12
CA THR A 20 15.72 2.09 -1.27
C THR A 20 16.28 3.48 -0.96
N VAL A 21 15.64 4.54 -1.46
CA VAL A 21 16.03 5.93 -1.20
C VAL A 21 15.93 6.27 0.29
N ILE A 22 14.83 5.92 0.96
CA ILE A 22 14.65 6.18 2.40
C ILE A 22 15.69 5.40 3.21
N THR A 23 15.93 4.13 2.87
CA THR A 23 16.92 3.30 3.57
C THR A 23 18.31 3.92 3.46
N LEU A 24 18.72 4.33 2.25
CA LEU A 24 20.02 4.99 2.05
C LEU A 24 20.11 6.31 2.83
N MET A 25 19.05 7.12 2.82
CA MET A 25 18.97 8.35 3.61
C MET A 25 19.10 8.06 5.12
N THR A 26 18.43 7.01 5.61
CA THR A 26 18.46 6.62 7.02
C THR A 26 19.85 6.15 7.42
N CYS A 27 20.49 5.32 6.59
CA CYS A 27 21.88 4.91 6.77
C CYS A 27 22.83 6.11 6.78
N ALA A 28 22.66 7.07 5.87
CA ALA A 28 23.48 8.28 5.82
C ALA A 28 23.31 9.14 7.09
N SER A 29 22.06 9.34 7.56
CA SER A 29 21.79 10.05 8.81
C SER A 29 22.42 9.35 10.01
N LEU A 30 22.34 8.02 10.06
CA LEU A 30 22.93 7.22 11.14
C LEU A 30 24.46 7.32 11.16
N ILE A 31 25.12 7.28 9.99
CA ILE A 31 26.57 7.43 9.87
C ILE A 31 26.99 8.85 10.28
N GLY A 32 26.32 9.89 9.77
CA GLY A 32 26.62 11.28 10.11
C GLY A 32 26.49 11.56 11.60
N ARG A 33 25.43 11.01 12.23
CA ARG A 33 25.18 11.15 13.67
C ARG A 33 26.31 10.55 14.51
N ASN A 34 26.81 9.38 14.12
CA ASN A 34 27.81 8.64 14.90
C ASN A 34 29.26 9.07 14.61
N THR A 35 29.53 9.74 13.48
CA THR A 35 30.90 10.10 13.08
C THR A 35 31.19 11.59 13.20
N THR A 36 30.32 12.45 12.68
CA THR A 36 30.51 13.90 12.58
C THR A 36 29.57 14.71 13.47
N GLY A 37 28.61 14.06 14.13
CA GLY A 37 27.60 14.71 14.96
C GLY A 37 26.52 15.46 14.16
N TRP A 38 26.52 15.33 12.83
CA TRP A 38 25.53 15.93 11.95
C TRP A 38 24.37 14.95 11.70
N THR A 39 23.13 15.43 11.85
CA THR A 39 21.92 14.65 11.57
C THR A 39 21.09 15.34 10.51
N LEU A 40 20.37 14.53 9.73
CA LEU A 40 19.42 15.05 8.77
C LEU A 40 18.12 15.38 9.50
N VAL A 41 17.85 16.68 9.68
CA VAL A 41 16.63 17.17 10.35
C VAL A 41 15.40 16.71 9.58
N GLY A 42 14.44 16.09 10.26
CA GLY A 42 13.23 15.55 9.64
C GLY A 42 13.39 14.16 9.00
N ASP A 43 14.51 13.45 9.25
CA ASP A 43 14.69 12.08 8.80
C ASP A 43 13.56 11.14 9.24
N PHE A 44 13.08 11.30 10.47
CA PHE A 44 11.95 10.55 11.01
C PHE A 44 10.63 10.82 10.27
N GLU A 45 10.31 12.09 10.00
CA GLU A 45 9.07 12.47 9.31
C GLU A 45 9.05 11.94 7.87
N LEU A 46 10.17 12.08 7.15
CA LEU A 46 10.27 11.62 5.78
C LEU A 46 10.22 10.09 5.71
N SER A 47 10.90 9.41 6.64
CA SER A 47 10.89 7.94 6.70
C SER A 47 9.50 7.40 6.99
N GLY A 48 8.76 8.01 7.93
CA GLY A 48 7.39 7.62 8.24
C GLY A 48 6.42 7.85 7.08
N ALA A 49 6.44 9.05 6.49
CA ALA A 49 5.59 9.39 5.35
C ALA A 49 5.85 8.48 4.15
N ALA A 50 7.12 8.26 3.84
CA ALA A 50 7.50 7.51 2.66
C ALA A 50 7.37 5.98 2.88
N ALA A 51 7.46 5.48 4.12
CA ALA A 51 7.05 4.11 4.45
C ALA A 51 5.54 3.90 4.25
N GLY A 52 4.70 4.84 4.70
CA GLY A 52 3.25 4.79 4.47
C GLY A 52 2.90 4.79 2.98
N ALA A 53 3.54 5.66 2.19
CA ALA A 53 3.39 5.69 0.74
C ALA A 53 3.88 4.40 0.07
N ALA A 54 5.01 3.83 0.51
CA ALA A 54 5.52 2.57 -0.02
C ALA A 54 4.56 1.41 0.24
N ILE A 55 4.01 1.29 1.45
CA ILE A 55 3.00 0.26 1.77
C ILE A 55 1.79 0.40 0.84
N ALA A 56 1.26 1.61 0.69
CA ALA A 56 0.14 1.86 -0.21
C ALA A 56 0.46 1.44 -1.65
N LEU A 57 1.64 1.77 -2.17
CA LEU A 57 2.09 1.42 -3.52
C LEU A 57 2.34 -0.09 -3.73
N PHE A 58 2.67 -0.86 -2.69
CA PHE A 58 2.82 -2.31 -2.81
C PHE A 58 1.49 -3.07 -2.81
N MET A 59 0.44 -2.52 -2.20
CA MET A 59 -0.86 -3.19 -2.07
C MET A 59 -1.49 -3.66 -3.39
N PRO A 60 -1.47 -2.88 -4.50
CA PRO A 60 -2.00 -3.34 -5.79
C PRO A 60 -1.33 -4.63 -6.28
N TRP A 61 -0.01 -4.70 -6.15
CA TRP A 61 0.77 -5.85 -6.60
C TRP A 61 0.57 -7.08 -5.72
N CYS A 62 0.49 -6.86 -4.41
CA CYS A 62 0.13 -7.90 -3.46
C CYS A 62 -1.23 -8.52 -3.83
N GLN A 63 -2.21 -7.67 -4.15
CA GLN A 63 -3.55 -8.11 -4.49
C GLN A 63 -3.64 -8.83 -5.85
N VAL A 64 -2.87 -8.39 -6.86
CA VAL A 64 -2.78 -9.11 -8.14
C VAL A 64 -2.21 -10.51 -7.96
N ARG A 65 -1.20 -10.67 -7.09
CA ARG A 65 -0.54 -11.96 -6.82
C ARG A 65 -1.23 -12.82 -5.76
N ARG A 66 -2.30 -12.31 -5.13
CA ARG A 66 -2.92 -12.90 -3.94
C ARG A 66 -1.91 -13.22 -2.84
N GLY A 67 -0.94 -12.33 -2.63
CA GLY A 67 0.11 -12.50 -1.62
C GLY A 67 -0.34 -12.25 -0.18
N HIS A 68 -1.64 -12.12 0.07
CA HIS A 68 -2.18 -11.98 1.43
C HIS A 68 -2.07 -13.31 2.16
N ILE A 69 -1.70 -13.29 3.44
CA ILE A 69 -1.59 -14.50 4.25
C ILE A 69 -3.00 -15.08 4.46
N LEU A 70 -3.22 -16.32 4.03
CA LEU A 70 -4.44 -17.08 4.29
C LEU A 70 -4.26 -18.01 5.49
N VAL A 71 -5.30 -18.15 6.30
CA VAL A 71 -5.33 -19.05 7.45
C VAL A 71 -6.26 -20.22 7.12
N ASP A 72 -5.69 -21.28 6.56
CA ASP A 72 -6.47 -22.43 6.07
C ASP A 72 -6.76 -23.48 7.15
N PHE A 73 -6.29 -23.28 8.38
CA PHE A 73 -6.44 -24.24 9.47
C PHE A 73 -7.90 -24.55 9.81
N PHE A 74 -8.76 -23.53 9.75
CA PHE A 74 -10.18 -23.66 10.06
C PHE A 74 -11.03 -24.16 8.87
N THR A 75 -10.52 -24.02 7.65
CA THR A 75 -11.23 -24.36 6.39
C THR A 75 -10.72 -25.62 5.71
N ALA A 76 -9.66 -26.25 6.22
CA ALA A 76 -9.05 -27.47 5.66
C ALA A 76 -10.03 -28.65 5.49
N ARG A 77 -11.13 -28.69 6.25
CA ARG A 77 -12.18 -29.73 6.15
C ARG A 77 -13.44 -29.29 5.40
N ALA A 78 -13.49 -28.04 4.92
CA ALA A 78 -14.63 -27.54 4.16
C ALA A 78 -14.59 -28.05 2.71
N SER A 79 -15.75 -28.12 2.06
CA SER A 79 -15.82 -28.48 0.63
C SER A 79 -15.21 -27.37 -0.24
N ALA A 80 -14.75 -27.72 -1.44
CA ALA A 80 -14.14 -26.77 -2.38
C ALA A 80 -15.06 -25.58 -2.71
N ALA A 81 -16.37 -25.80 -2.75
CA ALA A 81 -17.36 -24.73 -2.98
C ALA A 81 -17.42 -23.73 -1.80
N THR A 82 -17.33 -24.22 -0.56
CA THR A 82 -17.33 -23.36 0.63
C THR A 82 -16.03 -22.58 0.75
N GLN A 83 -14.89 -23.19 0.43
CA GLN A 83 -13.59 -22.50 0.38
C GLN A 83 -13.61 -21.37 -0.65
N ALA A 84 -14.08 -21.64 -1.87
CA ALA A 84 -14.19 -20.63 -2.93
C ALA A 84 -15.14 -19.48 -2.56
N LEU A 85 -16.24 -19.77 -1.84
CA LEU A 85 -17.12 -18.72 -1.33
C LEU A 85 -16.43 -17.87 -0.27
N LEU A 86 -15.72 -18.49 0.66
CA LEU A 86 -15.02 -17.78 1.74
C LEU A 86 -13.91 -16.88 1.19
N ASP A 87 -13.16 -17.35 0.19
CA ASP A 87 -12.13 -16.56 -0.49
C ASP A 87 -12.74 -15.35 -1.22
N ARG A 88 -13.89 -15.54 -1.90
CA ARG A 88 -14.61 -14.44 -2.55
C ARG A 88 -15.10 -13.41 -1.52
N CYS A 89 -15.62 -13.87 -0.39
CA CYS A 89 -16.00 -12.99 0.71
C CYS A 89 -14.80 -12.23 1.27
N GLY A 90 -13.65 -12.90 1.45
CA GLY A 90 -12.41 -12.27 1.92
C GLY A 90 -11.91 -11.18 0.98
N VAL A 91 -11.89 -11.45 -0.33
CA VAL A 91 -11.47 -10.46 -1.34
C VAL A 91 -12.48 -9.31 -1.48
N LEU A 92 -13.78 -9.58 -1.34
CA LEU A 92 -14.80 -8.54 -1.31
C LEU A 92 -14.65 -7.64 -0.08
N LEU A 93 -14.40 -8.23 1.10
CA LEU A 93 -14.14 -7.48 2.32
C LEU A 93 -12.87 -6.63 2.18
N LEU A 94 -11.80 -7.18 1.60
CA LEU A 94 -10.60 -6.42 1.29
C LEU A 94 -10.89 -5.25 0.35
N ALA A 95 -11.69 -5.46 -0.70
CA ALA A 95 -12.09 -4.39 -1.62
C ALA A 95 -12.81 -3.25 -0.89
N LEU A 96 -13.74 -3.58 0.01
CA LEU A 96 -14.48 -2.61 0.82
C LEU A 96 -13.55 -1.84 1.77
N VAL A 97 -12.63 -2.52 2.46
CA VAL A 97 -11.67 -1.87 3.37
C VAL A 97 -10.73 -0.96 2.58
N MET A 98 -10.21 -1.41 1.44
CA MET A 98 -9.34 -0.57 0.60
C MET A 98 -10.08 0.64 0.03
N ALA A 99 -11.34 0.49 -0.37
CA ALA A 99 -12.18 1.59 -0.80
C ALA A 99 -12.44 2.60 0.33
N LEU A 100 -12.75 2.11 1.54
CA LEU A 100 -12.93 2.96 2.72
C LEU A 100 -11.66 3.73 3.06
N LEU A 101 -10.49 3.07 3.02
CA LEU A 101 -9.21 3.72 3.24
C LEU A 101 -8.92 4.75 2.16
N ALA A 102 -9.12 4.44 0.87
CA ALA A 102 -8.95 5.41 -0.21
C ALA A 102 -9.83 6.66 -0.01
N TRP A 103 -11.09 6.46 0.37
CA TRP A 103 -12.03 7.55 0.70
C TRP A 103 -11.56 8.38 1.89
N ARG A 104 -11.21 7.74 3.02
CA ARG A 104 -10.77 8.42 4.23
C ARG A 104 -9.46 9.17 4.03
N THR A 105 -8.51 8.59 3.30
CA THR A 105 -7.23 9.21 2.92
C THR A 105 -7.46 10.43 2.02
N THR A 106 -8.42 10.36 1.09
CA THR A 106 -8.80 11.51 0.24
C THR A 106 -9.35 12.67 1.07
N LEU A 107 -10.28 12.39 2.00
CA LEU A 107 -10.81 13.40 2.91
C LEU A 107 -9.71 13.97 3.82
N GLY A 108 -8.78 13.13 4.29
CA GLY A 108 -7.61 13.57 5.05
C GLY A 108 -6.72 14.53 4.24
N GLY A 109 -6.42 14.19 2.99
CA GLY A 109 -5.63 15.04 2.10
C GLY A 109 -6.31 16.37 1.76
N LEU A 110 -7.62 16.37 1.50
CA LEU A 110 -8.38 17.60 1.27
C LEU A 110 -8.41 18.49 2.51
N ASN A 111 -8.57 17.89 3.70
CA ASN A 111 -8.51 18.64 4.94
C ASN A 111 -7.12 19.27 5.14
N ALA A 112 -6.05 18.49 4.94
CA ALA A 112 -4.67 18.97 5.04
C ALA A 112 -4.36 20.10 4.05
N TRP A 113 -4.93 20.05 2.84
CA TRP A 113 -4.83 21.13 1.86
C TRP A 113 -5.57 22.39 2.34
N ASN A 114 -6.80 22.25 2.84
CA ASN A 114 -7.59 23.40 3.30
C ASN A 114 -7.01 24.08 4.54
N THR A 115 -6.45 23.31 5.48
CA THR A 115 -5.84 23.84 6.70
C THR A 115 -4.37 24.23 6.52
N GLN A 116 -3.79 24.03 5.33
CA GLN A 116 -2.36 24.21 5.06
C GLN A 116 -1.48 23.50 6.10
N SER A 117 -1.85 22.25 6.42
CA SER A 117 -1.15 21.44 7.42
C SER A 117 0.26 21.07 6.94
N THR A 118 1.25 21.28 7.80
CA THR A 118 2.66 21.00 7.52
C THR A 118 3.29 20.18 8.64
N THR A 119 4.26 19.35 8.30
CA THR A 119 5.03 18.60 9.30
C THR A 119 5.81 19.54 10.25
N MET A 120 6.06 19.07 11.48
CA MET A 120 6.59 19.91 12.56
C MET A 120 8.06 20.25 12.39
N MET A 121 8.86 19.35 11.81
CA MET A 121 10.31 19.56 11.64
C MET A 121 10.66 20.20 10.30
N MET A 122 10.18 19.65 9.19
CA MET A 122 10.53 20.14 7.84
C MET A 122 9.54 21.18 7.28
N GLY A 123 8.36 21.33 7.88
CA GLY A 123 7.31 22.16 7.29
C GLY A 123 6.77 21.57 5.98
N LEU A 124 6.86 20.25 5.79
CA LEU A 124 6.45 19.61 4.53
C LEU A 124 4.92 19.58 4.45
N PRO A 125 4.30 19.99 3.34
CA PRO A 125 2.85 19.94 3.21
C PRO A 125 2.33 18.50 3.24
N GLU A 126 1.51 18.16 4.23
CA GLU A 126 1.10 16.78 4.49
C GLU A 126 0.24 16.20 3.36
N TRP A 127 -0.50 17.05 2.65
CA TRP A 127 -1.38 16.67 1.54
C TRP A 127 -0.64 15.92 0.42
N ILE A 128 0.66 16.15 0.23
CA ILE A 128 1.48 15.49 -0.80
C ILE A 128 1.54 13.99 -0.54
N VAL A 129 1.70 13.59 0.73
CA VAL A 129 1.77 12.19 1.15
C VAL A 129 0.41 11.53 0.92
N TYR A 130 -0.67 12.19 1.33
CA TYR A 130 -2.03 11.71 1.08
C TYR A 130 -2.31 11.54 -0.42
N ALA A 131 -1.94 12.53 -1.24
CA ALA A 131 -2.11 12.49 -2.69
C ALA A 131 -1.34 11.32 -3.33
N GLY A 132 -0.16 10.96 -2.81
CA GLY A 132 0.60 9.79 -3.26
C GLY A 132 -0.03 8.45 -2.85
N MET A 133 -0.70 8.39 -1.70
CA MET A 133 -1.30 7.16 -1.17
C MET A 133 -2.67 6.81 -1.78
N VAL A 134 -3.47 7.81 -2.17
CA VAL A 134 -4.83 7.59 -2.69
C VAL A 134 -4.87 6.73 -3.97
N PRO A 135 -4.08 7.00 -5.03
CA PRO A 135 -4.15 6.26 -6.28
C PRO A 135 -3.91 4.75 -6.14
N PRO A 136 -2.85 4.26 -5.43
CA PRO A 136 -2.64 2.84 -5.31
C PRO A 136 -3.66 2.15 -4.37
N LEU A 137 -4.20 2.85 -3.36
CA LEU A 137 -5.30 2.30 -2.55
C LEU A 137 -6.58 2.11 -3.39
N ALA A 138 -6.93 3.10 -4.21
CA ALA A 138 -8.07 3.01 -5.13
C ALA A 138 -7.85 1.90 -6.18
N LEU A 139 -6.63 1.78 -6.71
CA LEU A 139 -6.27 0.72 -7.64
C LEU A 139 -6.41 -0.67 -6.99
N THR A 140 -5.97 -0.83 -5.74
CA THR A 140 -6.12 -2.09 -4.99
C THR A 140 -7.60 -2.44 -4.80
N ALA A 141 -8.42 -1.47 -4.42
CA ALA A 141 -9.86 -1.67 -4.25
C ALA A 141 -10.53 -2.13 -5.55
N LEU A 142 -10.16 -1.51 -6.68
CA LEU A 142 -10.67 -1.90 -8.01
C LEU A 142 -10.24 -3.32 -8.39
N ILE A 143 -8.96 -3.66 -8.20
CA ILE A 143 -8.43 -4.99 -8.49
C ILE A 143 -9.15 -6.05 -7.63
N ALA A 144 -9.32 -5.79 -6.33
CA ALA A 144 -10.00 -6.69 -5.41
C ALA A 144 -11.48 -6.87 -5.78
N LEU A 145 -12.19 -5.77 -6.09
CA LEU A 145 -13.59 -5.83 -6.49
C LEU A 145 -13.79 -6.68 -7.77
N LEU A 146 -12.91 -6.49 -8.76
CA LEU A 146 -12.99 -7.26 -10.00
C LEU A 146 -12.69 -8.75 -9.78
N GLN A 147 -11.76 -9.09 -8.88
CA GLN A 147 -11.48 -10.49 -8.50
C GLN A 147 -12.68 -11.11 -7.75
N ALA A 148 -13.33 -10.36 -6.87
CA ALA A 148 -14.53 -10.83 -6.17
C ALA A 148 -15.70 -11.10 -7.14
N LEU A 149 -15.88 -10.24 -8.15
CA LEU A 149 -16.99 -10.34 -9.11
C LEU A 149 -16.78 -11.39 -10.20
N ARG A 150 -15.58 -11.48 -10.77
CA ARG A 150 -15.28 -12.45 -11.87
C ARG A 150 -15.01 -13.85 -11.34
N GLY A 151 -14.77 -13.98 -10.04
CA GLY A 151 -14.22 -15.20 -9.47
C GLY A 151 -12.73 -15.31 -9.80
N PHE A 152 -12.13 -16.32 -9.21
CA PHE A 152 -10.72 -16.59 -9.35
C PHE A 152 -10.50 -17.46 -10.57
N ASP A 153 -9.99 -16.88 -11.66
CA ASP A 153 -9.39 -17.69 -12.72
C ASP A 153 -8.20 -18.45 -12.10
N GLU A 154 -8.08 -19.75 -12.40
CA GLU A 154 -7.11 -20.71 -11.80
C GLU A 154 -5.62 -20.36 -12.05
N GLU A 155 -5.32 -19.22 -12.65
CA GLU A 155 -3.97 -18.83 -13.10
C GLU A 155 -3.08 -18.24 -12.00
N GLY A 156 -3.54 -18.20 -10.74
CA GLY A 156 -2.77 -17.65 -9.61
C GLY A 156 -2.15 -18.68 -8.66
N ALA A 157 -2.46 -19.97 -8.80
CA ALA A 157 -2.01 -21.02 -7.88
C ALA A 157 -0.62 -21.60 -8.22
N VAL A 158 0.04 -21.10 -9.27
CA VAL A 158 1.37 -21.57 -9.67
C VAL A 158 2.34 -20.39 -9.75
N ALA A 159 2.97 -20.07 -8.61
CA ALA A 159 4.39 -19.71 -8.48
C ALA A 159 4.68 -19.18 -7.07
#